data_AF-A0A3S9YMZ0-F1
#
_entry.id   AF-A0A3S9YMZ0-F1
#
_cell.length_a   1.000
_cell.length_b   1.000
_cell.length_c   1.000
_cell.angle_alpha   90.00
_cell.angle_beta   90.00
_cell.angle_gamma   90.00
#
_symmetry.space_group_name_H-M   'P 1'
#
loop_
_entity.id
_entity.type
_entity.pdbx_description
1 polymer ?
#
loop_
_entity_poly.entity_id
_entity_poly.type
_entity_poly.pdbx_seq_one_letter_code
_entity_poly.pdbx_strand_id
1 'polypeptide(L)'
;MSPAGAKDTQKEADRIEPVLKRLWGQKKWDPKSVRAALLQLGYEEERTGPKGERRGGNLTVRAMDPRYEADHYVTPEGARVGLRVRKEVCVTAFVQKTNYEVKTNGPFMETGCFEPPSGH
;
A
#
# COMPACT_ATOMS: atom_id res chain seq x y z
N MET A 1 -18.67 -1.26 -0.05
CA MET A 1 -18.14 -0.23 -0.98
C MET A 1 -19.27 0.23 -1.90
N SER A 2 -19.47 1.54 -2.07
CA SER A 2 -20.46 2.06 -3.04
C SER A 2 -19.93 1.97 -4.49
N PRO A 3 -20.80 1.90 -5.51
CA PRO A 3 -20.36 1.81 -6.92
C PRO A 3 -19.50 2.99 -7.40
N ALA A 4 -19.77 4.21 -6.91
CA ALA A 4 -18.94 5.38 -7.19
C ALA A 4 -17.58 5.30 -6.48
N GLY A 5 -17.55 4.76 -5.26
CA GLY A 5 -16.32 4.42 -4.56
C GLY A 5 -15.47 3.42 -5.36
N ALA A 6 -16.10 2.41 -5.96
CA ALA A 6 -15.43 1.39 -6.78
C ALA A 6 -14.68 1.99 -7.96
N LYS A 7 -15.35 2.84 -8.75
CA LYS A 7 -14.76 3.44 -9.97
C LYS A 7 -13.55 4.31 -9.66
N ASP A 8 -13.64 5.18 -8.66
CA ASP A 8 -12.54 6.08 -8.34
C ASP A 8 -11.36 5.33 -7.73
N THR A 9 -11.62 4.26 -6.97
CA THR A 9 -10.56 3.42 -6.40
C THR A 9 -9.87 2.60 -7.47
N GLN A 10 -10.62 2.08 -8.46
CA GLN A 10 -10.05 1.38 -9.60
C GLN A 10 -9.15 2.31 -10.42
N LYS A 11 -9.58 3.55 -10.66
CA LYS A 11 -8.74 4.54 -11.35
C LYS A 11 -7.40 4.75 -10.66
N GLU A 12 -7.37 4.81 -9.34
CA GLU A 12 -6.11 4.95 -8.59
C GLU A 12 -5.28 3.66 -8.60
N ALA A 13 -5.92 2.49 -8.56
CA ALA A 13 -5.23 1.21 -8.77
C ALA A 13 -4.54 1.14 -10.15
N ASP A 14 -5.25 1.51 -11.22
CA ASP A 14 -4.75 1.54 -12.60
C ASP A 14 -3.60 2.53 -12.79
N ARG A 15 -3.52 3.59 -11.95
CA ARG A 15 -2.40 4.55 -11.94
C ARG A 15 -1.18 4.01 -11.21
N ILE A 16 -1.38 3.25 -10.13
CA ILE A 16 -0.30 2.69 -9.30
C ILE A 16 0.33 1.47 -9.96
N GLU A 17 -0.47 0.57 -10.54
CA GLU A 17 -0.02 -0.70 -11.09
C GLU A 17 1.16 -0.58 -12.07
N PRO A 18 1.14 0.28 -13.12
CA PRO A 18 2.26 0.40 -14.03
C PRO A 18 3.54 0.92 -13.36
N VAL A 19 3.41 1.72 -12.30
CA VAL A 19 4.57 2.20 -11.52
C VAL A 19 5.18 1.07 -10.73
N LEU A 20 4.38 0.25 -10.04
CA LEU A 20 4.88 -0.91 -9.31
C LEU A 20 5.48 -1.95 -10.25
N LYS A 21 4.85 -2.21 -11.40
CA LYS A 21 5.39 -3.09 -12.45
C LYS A 21 6.77 -2.62 -12.92
N ARG A 22 6.92 -1.31 -13.18
CA ARG A 22 8.21 -0.72 -13.58
C ARG A 22 9.26 -0.87 -12.49
N LEU A 23 8.91 -0.59 -11.24
CA LEU A 23 9.82 -0.72 -10.09
C LEU A 23 10.26 -2.17 -9.88
N TRP A 24 9.34 -3.12 -9.99
CA TRP A 24 9.63 -4.55 -9.93
C TRP A 24 10.61 -4.98 -11.02
N GLY A 25 10.39 -4.56 -12.28
CA GLY A 25 11.32 -4.80 -13.38
C GLY A 25 12.70 -4.18 -13.19
N GLN A 26 12.79 -3.06 -12.46
CA GLN A 26 14.06 -2.40 -12.08
C GLN A 26 14.69 -2.96 -10.80
N LYS A 27 14.06 -3.96 -10.16
CA LYS A 27 14.47 -4.50 -8.87
C LYS A 27 14.51 -3.48 -7.73
N LYS A 28 13.60 -2.49 -7.77
CA LYS A 28 13.47 -1.40 -6.78
C LYS A 28 12.20 -1.57 -5.96
N TRP A 29 12.18 -2.56 -5.09
CA TRP A 29 11.04 -2.89 -4.24
C TRP A 29 11.17 -2.38 -2.81
N ASP A 30 12.25 -1.66 -2.47
CA ASP A 30 12.43 -1.09 -1.14
C ASP A 30 11.42 0.04 -0.86
N PRO A 31 10.98 0.23 0.40
CA PRO A 31 9.96 1.23 0.74
C PRO A 31 10.31 2.66 0.33
N LYS A 32 11.60 3.02 0.30
CA LYS A 32 12.03 4.38 -0.04
C LYS A 32 11.87 4.63 -1.54
N SER A 33 12.31 3.71 -2.39
CA SER A 33 12.11 3.80 -3.85
C SER A 33 10.64 3.81 -4.23
N VAL A 34 9.84 2.95 -3.61
CA VAL A 34 8.39 2.87 -3.86
C VAL A 34 7.70 4.16 -3.44
N ARG A 35 7.99 4.66 -2.23
CA ARG A 35 7.46 5.94 -1.75
C ARG A 35 7.81 7.08 -2.70
N ALA A 36 9.07 7.23 -3.09
CA ALA A 36 9.51 8.30 -3.99
C ALA A 36 8.75 8.27 -5.33
N ALA A 37 8.55 7.09 -5.92
CA ALA A 37 7.83 6.94 -7.17
C ALA A 37 6.33 7.29 -7.05
N LEU A 38 5.70 6.95 -5.93
CA LEU A 38 4.29 7.27 -5.69
C LEU A 38 4.07 8.74 -5.37
N LEU A 39 5.00 9.39 -4.65
CA LEU A 39 4.96 10.85 -4.46
C LEU A 39 5.07 11.61 -5.79
N GLN A 40 5.82 11.08 -6.77
CA GLN A 40 5.89 11.67 -8.12
C GLN A 40 4.57 11.59 -8.90
N LEU A 41 3.64 10.70 -8.52
CA LEU A 41 2.28 10.66 -9.07
C LEU A 41 1.34 11.72 -8.48
N GLY A 42 1.83 12.51 -7.51
CA GLY A 42 1.06 13.54 -6.81
C GLY A 42 0.34 13.05 -5.56
N TYR A 43 0.66 11.85 -5.07
CA TYR A 43 0.15 11.39 -3.77
C TYR A 43 0.87 12.09 -2.63
N GLU A 44 0.18 12.19 -1.49
CA GLU A 44 0.71 12.81 -0.29
C GLU A 44 0.87 11.77 0.82
N GLU A 45 2.05 11.72 1.43
CA GLU A 45 2.31 10.80 2.53
C GLU A 45 1.43 11.12 3.74
N GLU A 46 0.78 10.09 4.29
CA GLU A 46 -0.02 10.19 5.51
C GLU A 46 0.90 10.62 6.66
N ARG A 47 0.61 11.78 7.23
CA ARG A 47 1.30 12.29 8.41
C ARG A 47 0.43 12.06 9.62
N THR A 48 0.97 11.41 10.64
CA THR A 48 0.35 11.34 11.96
C THR A 48 1.00 12.38 12.87
N GLY A 49 0.16 13.06 13.64
CA GLY A 49 0.60 13.94 14.70
C GLY A 49 1.02 13.15 15.94
N PRO A 50 1.56 13.84 16.96
CA PRO A 50 2.11 13.22 18.16
C PRO A 50 1.08 12.46 19.00
N LYS A 51 -0.23 12.64 18.76
CA LYS A 51 -1.30 11.89 19.44
C LYS A 51 -1.97 10.87 18.51
N GLY A 52 -1.33 10.52 17.40
CA GLY A 52 -1.85 9.59 16.40
C GLY A 52 -2.93 10.19 15.49
N GLU A 53 -3.22 11.49 15.61
CA GLU A 53 -4.18 12.16 14.75
C GLU A 53 -3.63 12.32 13.32
N ARG A 54 -4.44 12.03 12.31
CA ARG A 54 -4.02 12.23 10.92
C ARG A 54 -3.98 13.73 10.60
N ARG A 55 -2.84 14.20 10.13
CA ARG A 55 -2.52 15.60 9.83
C ARG A 55 -2.57 15.93 8.33
N GLY A 56 -2.82 14.93 7.47
CA GLY A 56 -2.89 15.10 6.02
C GLY A 56 -2.28 13.91 5.29
N GLY A 57 -2.42 13.91 3.98
CA GLY A 57 -2.00 12.82 3.10
C GLY A 57 -2.89 11.58 3.16
N ASN A 58 -2.73 10.73 2.16
CA ASN A 58 -3.53 9.54 1.97
C ASN A 58 -2.72 8.30 1.59
N LEU A 59 -1.41 8.44 1.40
CA LEU A 59 -0.50 7.38 1.03
C LEU A 59 0.34 6.94 2.23
N THR A 60 0.32 5.66 2.53
CA THR A 60 1.26 5.06 3.48
C THR A 60 2.09 4.01 2.75
N VAL A 61 3.42 4.11 2.86
CA VAL A 61 4.36 3.11 2.33
C VAL A 61 5.26 2.61 3.45
N ARG A 62 5.24 1.30 3.69
CA ARG A 62 6.01 0.65 4.75
C ARG A 62 6.66 -0.64 4.26
N ALA A 63 7.60 -1.18 5.04
CA ALA A 63 8.19 -2.50 4.78
C ALA A 63 7.12 -3.61 4.84
N MET A 64 7.47 -4.79 4.34
CA MET A 64 6.65 -5.99 4.56
C MET A 64 6.54 -6.29 6.06
N ASP A 65 5.43 -6.92 6.46
CA ASP A 65 5.30 -7.38 7.84
C ASP A 65 6.18 -8.62 8.05
N PRO A 66 6.76 -8.81 9.24
CA PRO A 66 7.44 -10.06 9.58
C PRO A 66 6.42 -11.21 9.56
N ARG A 67 6.83 -12.35 9.00
CA ARG A 67 6.06 -13.59 8.98
C ARG A 67 6.87 -14.73 9.56
N TYR A 68 6.21 -15.63 10.27
CA TYR A 68 6.86 -16.80 10.86
C TYR A 68 7.03 -17.87 9.78
N GLU A 69 8.27 -18.26 9.52
CA GLU A 69 8.63 -19.29 8.55
C GLU A 69 9.51 -20.35 9.24
N ALA A 70 9.13 -21.62 9.11
CA ALA A 70 9.76 -22.79 9.74
C ALA A 70 9.87 -22.71 11.28
N ASP A 71 10.76 -21.87 11.80
CA ASP A 71 11.14 -21.75 13.21
C ASP A 71 11.57 -20.33 13.62
N HIS A 72 11.46 -19.34 12.73
CA HIS A 72 11.85 -17.96 13.03
C HIS A 72 11.01 -16.93 12.26
N TYR A 73 11.07 -15.67 12.71
CA TYR A 73 10.45 -14.56 11.98
C TYR A 73 11.37 -14.08 10.86
N VAL A 74 10.84 -14.07 9.64
CA VAL A 74 11.47 -13.49 8.45
C VAL A 74 10.68 -12.25 8.05
N THR A 75 11.37 -11.15 7.77
CA THR A 75 10.76 -9.99 7.12
C THR A 75 11.10 -10.04 5.63
N PRO A 76 10.13 -10.33 4.74
CA PRO A 76 10.41 -10.37 3.32
C PRO A 76 10.87 -9.00 2.80
N GLU A 77 11.79 -9.02 1.85
CA GLU A 77 12.20 -7.80 1.18
C GLU A 77 11.08 -7.29 0.26
N GLY A 78 10.71 -6.03 0.43
CA GLY A 78 9.65 -5.40 -0.35
C GLY A 78 9.02 -4.22 0.36
N ALA A 79 7.95 -3.72 -0.25
CA ALA A 79 7.16 -2.63 0.28
C ALA A 79 5.68 -2.89 0.12
N ARG A 80 4.94 -2.43 1.11
CA ARG A 80 3.48 -2.40 1.15
C ARG A 80 3.02 -0.98 0.98
N VAL A 81 1.93 -0.81 0.26
CA VAL A 81 1.32 0.47 -0.09
C VAL A 81 -0.14 0.41 0.33
N GLY A 82 -0.57 1.39 1.13
CA GLY A 82 -1.96 1.65 1.40
C GLY A 82 -2.30 3.06 0.96
N LEU A 83 -3.20 3.20 -0.01
CA LEU A 83 -3.69 4.50 -0.48
C LEU A 83 -5.17 4.64 -0.13
N ARG A 84 -5.54 5.73 0.55
CA ARG A 84 -6.92 6.07 0.86
C ARG A 84 -7.49 7.03 -0.19
N VAL A 85 -8.47 6.58 -0.97
CA VAL A 85 -9.07 7.41 -2.03
C VAL A 85 -10.23 8.25 -1.48
N ARG A 86 -11.04 7.65 -0.60
CA ARG A 86 -12.08 8.30 0.23
C ARG A 86 -12.18 7.61 1.58
N LYS A 87 -13.10 8.05 2.46
CA LYS A 87 -13.27 7.46 3.81
C LYS A 87 -13.49 5.94 3.80
N GLU A 88 -14.17 5.41 2.78
CA GLU A 88 -14.62 4.00 2.71
C GLU A 88 -13.90 3.15 1.67
N VAL A 89 -12.88 3.69 0.99
CA VAL A 89 -12.20 2.97 -0.10
C VAL A 89 -10.70 3.15 -0.08
N CYS A 90 -10.03 2.02 -0.29
CA CYS A 90 -8.60 1.85 -0.22
C CYS A 90 -8.09 1.17 -1.50
N VAL A 91 -6.89 1.56 -1.92
CA VAL A 91 -6.04 0.72 -2.76
C VAL A 91 -5.01 0.09 -1.83
N THR A 92 -4.97 -1.23 -1.82
CA THR A 92 -3.91 -2.01 -1.18
C THR A 92 -2.99 -2.53 -2.26
N ALA A 93 -1.69 -2.35 -2.09
CA ALA A 93 -0.72 -2.88 -3.03
C ALA A 93 0.56 -3.32 -2.33
N PHE A 94 1.34 -4.15 -3.01
CA PHE A 94 2.69 -4.49 -2.59
C PHE A 94 3.59 -4.72 -3.80
N VAL A 95 4.88 -4.60 -3.56
CA VAL A 95 5.92 -5.06 -4.48
C VAL A 95 7.00 -5.77 -3.66
N GLN A 96 7.35 -6.98 -4.08
CA GLN A 96 8.37 -7.80 -3.47
C GLN A 96 9.21 -8.47 -4.56
N LYS A 97 10.27 -9.17 -4.16
CA LYS A 97 11.19 -9.81 -5.11
C LYS A 97 10.48 -10.78 -6.07
N THR A 98 9.50 -11.52 -5.58
CA THR A 98 8.80 -12.58 -6.34
C THR A 98 7.69 -12.05 -7.26
N ASN A 99 6.98 -10.99 -6.86
CA ASN A 99 5.85 -10.43 -7.60
C ASN A 99 5.45 -9.04 -7.08
N TYR A 100 4.44 -8.45 -7.71
CA TYR A 100 3.73 -7.26 -7.23
C TYR A 100 2.23 -7.48 -7.40
N GLU A 101 1.42 -6.73 -6.65
CA GLU A 101 -0.03 -6.78 -6.76
C GLU A 101 -0.64 -5.43 -6.38
N VAL A 102 -1.76 -5.10 -7.01
CA VAL A 102 -2.61 -3.95 -6.68
C VAL A 102 -4.06 -4.42 -6.60
N LYS A 103 -4.74 -4.07 -5.52
CA LYS A 103 -6.14 -4.41 -5.26
C LYS A 103 -6.90 -3.20 -4.77
N THR A 104 -8.18 -3.14 -5.13
CA THR A 104 -9.13 -2.19 -4.55
C THR A 104 -9.94 -2.89 -3.46
N ASN A 105 -10.04 -2.30 -2.28
CA ASN A 105 -10.80 -2.84 -1.17
C ASN A 105 -11.39 -1.72 -0.29
N GLY A 106 -12.22 -2.11 0.68
CA GLY A 106 -12.58 -1.22 1.78
C GLY A 106 -11.47 -1.16 2.82
N PRO A 107 -11.50 -0.18 3.75
CA PRO A 107 -10.60 -0.18 4.89
C PRO A 107 -10.88 -1.39 5.80
N PHE A 108 -9.82 -2.05 6.23
CA PHE A 108 -9.84 -3.04 7.31
C PHE A 108 -9.90 -2.34 8.66
N MET A 109 -10.61 -2.93 9.62
CA MET A 109 -10.80 -2.33 10.94
C MET A 109 -9.48 -2.11 11.69
N GLU A 110 -8.54 -3.05 11.56
CA GLU A 110 -7.29 -3.06 12.32
C GLU A 110 -6.15 -2.36 11.59
N THR A 111 -6.06 -2.57 10.28
CA THR A 111 -4.89 -2.23 9.47
C THR A 111 -5.16 -1.12 8.46
N GLY A 112 -6.38 -0.60 8.39
CA GLY A 112 -6.75 0.49 7.48
C GLY A 112 -6.68 0.06 6.02
N CYS A 113 -5.83 0.71 5.21
CA CYS A 113 -5.67 0.36 3.79
C CYS A 113 -4.57 -0.70 3.53
N PHE A 114 -4.21 -1.48 4.56
CA PHE A 114 -3.29 -2.60 4.42
C PHE A 114 -4.04 -3.89 4.69
N GLU A 115 -3.94 -4.88 3.80
CA GLU A 115 -4.51 -6.21 4.05
C GLU A 115 -3.86 -6.86 5.29
N PRO A 116 -4.60 -7.41 6.24
CA PRO A 116 -3.99 -8.04 7.41
C PRO A 116 -3.09 -9.23 7.01
N PRO A 117 -1.97 -9.46 7.72
CA PRO A 117 -1.01 -10.52 7.38
C PRO A 117 -1.56 -11.94 7.57
N SER A 118 -2.66 -12.09 8.30
CA SER A 118 -3.37 -13.36 8.48
C SER A 118 -4.85 -13.11 8.75
N GLY A 119 -5.72 -13.88 8.07
CA GLY A 119 -7.14 -14.06 8.38
C GLY A 119 -8.11 -13.17 7.58
N HIS A 120 -9.06 -13.78 6.87
CA HIS A 120 -10.36 -14.18 7.42
C HIS A 120 -11.04 -15.24 6.55
#